data_AF-A0A9D8SQ82-F1
#
_entry.id   AF-A0A9D8SQ82-F1
#
_cell.length_a   1.000
_cell.length_b   1.000
_cell.length_c   1.000
_cell.angle_alpha   90.00
_cell.angle_beta   90.00
_cell.angle_gamma   90.00
#
_symmetry.space_group_name_H-M   'P 1'
#
loop_
_entity.id
_entity.type
_entity.pdbx_description
1 polymer ?
#
loop_
_entity_poly.entity_id
_entity_poly.type
_entity_poly.pdbx_seq_one_letter_code
_entity_poly.pdbx_strand_id
1 'polypeptide(L)'
;MTVQTENSKAVYIANGTTTSFAIPFYFFNHEIAVYKDVNQTPLEEGTDYDLNGAGVPSGGEVVFKTAPSANTKITIKRNVPLTQLTTFIEGENFP
;
A
#
# COMPACT_ATOMS: atom_id res chain seq x y z
N MET A 1 -24.66 -6.98 -7.73
CA MET A 1 -23.26 -6.53 -7.88
C MET A 1 -22.70 -6.29 -6.49
N THR A 2 -21.83 -7.15 -6.01
CA THR A 2 -21.20 -6.98 -4.70
C THR A 2 -19.94 -6.16 -4.94
N VAL A 3 -19.98 -4.88 -4.61
CA VAL A 3 -18.77 -4.05 -4.54
C VAL A 3 -17.99 -4.58 -3.35
N GLN A 4 -17.04 -5.49 -3.59
CA GLN A 4 -16.03 -5.84 -2.61
C GLN A 4 -15.19 -4.58 -2.41
N THR A 5 -15.44 -3.85 -1.33
CA THR A 5 -14.54 -2.79 -0.89
C THR A 5 -13.28 -3.47 -0.39
N GLU A 6 -12.39 -3.85 -1.30
CA GLU A 6 -11.05 -4.28 -0.95
C GLU A 6 -10.36 -3.06 -0.33
N ASN A 7 -10.26 -3.05 1.00
CA ASN A 7 -9.52 -2.03 1.73
C ASN A 7 -8.12 -1.92 1.13
N SER A 8 -7.89 -0.90 0.30
CA SER A 8 -6.61 -0.68 -0.41
C SER A 8 -5.78 0.44 0.23
N LYS A 9 -6.20 0.88 1.42
CA LYS A 9 -5.62 1.99 2.16
C LYS A 9 -5.74 1.76 3.66
N ALA A 10 -4.64 1.97 4.37
CA ALA A 10 -4.59 2.03 5.82
C ALA A 10 -3.97 3.37 6.26
N VAL A 11 -4.47 3.91 7.37
CA VAL A 11 -4.00 5.20 7.91
C VAL A 11 -3.73 5.02 9.39
N TYR A 12 -2.55 5.46 9.80
CA TYR A 12 -2.07 5.39 11.18
C TYR A 12 -1.63 6.76 11.67
N ILE A 13 -1.63 6.96 12.98
CA ILE A 13 -1.01 8.12 13.63
C ILE A 13 0.17 7.58 14.44
N ALA A 14 1.37 8.03 14.13
CA ALA A 14 2.57 7.63 14.83
C ALA A 14 2.65 8.28 16.22
N ASN A 15 3.23 7.54 17.17
CA ASN A 15 3.43 7.99 18.54
C ASN A 15 4.88 8.46 18.82
N GLY A 16 5.77 8.45 17.83
CA GLY A 16 7.19 8.79 18.01
C GLY A 16 8.11 7.60 18.34
N THR A 17 7.57 6.39 18.51
CA THR A 17 8.34 5.22 18.95
C THR A 17 8.04 3.97 18.13
N THR A 18 6.80 3.80 17.68
CA THR A 18 6.39 2.65 16.86
C THR A 18 6.96 2.76 15.45
N THR A 19 7.68 1.73 15.04
CA THR A 19 8.26 1.60 13.69
C THR A 19 7.47 0.62 12.82
N SER A 20 6.78 -0.36 13.41
CA SER A 20 5.99 -1.36 12.67
C SER A 20 4.53 -0.96 12.58
N PHE A 21 3.98 -0.94 11.37
CA PHE A 21 2.57 -0.65 11.09
C PHE A 21 1.98 -1.76 10.23
N ALA A 22 0.89 -2.38 10.71
CA ALA A 22 0.25 -3.48 9.98
C ALA A 22 -0.36 -3.02 8.65
N ILE A 23 -0.41 -3.92 7.68
CA ILE A 23 -1.12 -3.79 6.42
C ILE A 23 -2.27 -4.81 6.45
N PRO A 24 -3.54 -4.37 6.62
CA PRO A 24 -4.69 -5.26 6.82
C PRO A 24 -5.23 -5.86 5.51
N PHE A 25 -4.44 -5.84 4.44
CA PHE A 25 -4.85 -6.27 3.11
C PHE A 25 -3.69 -6.92 2.35
N TYR A 26 -4.02 -7.75 1.37
CA TYR A 26 -3.06 -8.44 0.51
C TYR A 26 -2.24 -7.46 -0.34
N PHE A 27 -0.94 -7.70 -0.54
CA PHE A 27 -0.10 -6.88 -1.41
C PHE A 27 1.12 -7.68 -1.91
N PHE A 28 1.67 -7.29 -3.05
CA PHE A 28 2.98 -7.75 -3.50
C PHE A 28 4.08 -6.71 -3.25
N ASN A 29 5.35 -7.12 -3.36
CA ASN A 29 6.49 -6.20 -3.32
C ASN A 29 6.32 -5.09 -4.36
N HIS A 30 6.75 -3.87 -4.02
CA HIS A 30 6.68 -2.68 -4.88
C HIS A 30 5.26 -2.21 -5.26
N GLU A 31 4.20 -2.85 -4.75
CA GLU A 31 2.81 -2.42 -4.95
C GLU A 31 2.29 -1.56 -3.78
N ILE A 32 3.14 -1.20 -2.83
CA ILE A 32 2.77 -0.36 -1.69
C ILE A 32 3.47 0.99 -1.82
N ALA A 33 2.69 2.06 -1.66
CA ALA A 33 3.24 3.39 -1.44
C ALA A 33 2.90 3.83 -0.01
N VAL A 34 3.93 4.24 0.71
CA VAL A 34 3.82 4.80 2.05
C VAL A 34 4.06 6.30 1.98
N TYR A 35 3.20 7.06 2.65
CA TYR A 35 3.29 8.51 2.74
C TYR A 35 3.32 8.92 4.21
N LYS A 36 4.13 9.93 4.52
CA LYS A 36 4.13 10.60 5.83
C LYS A 36 3.50 11.97 5.75
N ASP A 37 3.02 12.42 6.89
CA ASP A 37 2.44 13.75 7.15
C ASP A 37 1.16 14.04 6.36
N VAL A 38 0.58 15.21 6.61
CA VAL A 38 -0.59 15.71 5.89
C VAL A 38 -0.30 16.04 4.42
N ASN A 39 0.96 16.37 4.11
CA ASN A 39 1.40 16.68 2.75
C ASN A 39 1.59 15.44 1.88
N GLN A 40 1.39 14.24 2.43
CA GLN A 40 1.65 12.97 1.75
C GLN A 40 3.04 12.94 1.12
N THR A 41 4.07 13.20 1.93
CA THR A 41 5.46 13.08 1.47
C THR A 41 5.73 11.60 1.18
N PRO A 42 6.08 11.23 -0.06
CA PRO A 42 6.36 9.84 -0.41
C PRO A 42 7.62 9.36 0.32
N LEU A 43 7.59 8.11 0.74
CA LEU A 43 8.73 7.41 1.32
C LEU A 43 9.22 6.35 0.35
N GLU A 44 10.50 6.03 0.41
CA GLU A 44 11.13 5.04 -0.47
C GLU A 44 11.31 3.69 0.24
N GLU A 45 10.83 2.62 -0.40
CA GLU A 45 11.03 1.25 0.06
C GLU A 45 12.53 0.90 0.01
N GLY A 46 13.06 0.28 1.06
CA GLY A 46 14.48 -0.04 1.20
C GLY A 46 15.35 1.12 1.70
N THR A 47 14.89 2.37 1.65
CA THR A 47 15.58 3.53 2.23
C THR A 47 14.92 3.97 3.54
N ASP A 48 13.63 4.28 3.50
CA ASP A 48 12.87 4.81 4.64
C ASP A 48 12.12 3.71 5.42
N TYR A 49 11.63 2.70 4.70
CA TYR A 49 10.87 1.58 5.26
C TYR A 49 11.11 0.29 4.49
N ASP A 50 10.86 -0.83 5.13
CA ASP A 50 10.88 -2.17 4.55
C ASP A 50 9.49 -2.80 4.68
N LEU A 51 9.13 -3.67 3.73
CA LEU A 51 7.86 -4.40 3.74
C LEU A 51 8.08 -5.84 4.16
N ASN A 52 7.28 -6.29 5.13
CA ASN A 52 7.23 -7.68 5.58
C ASN A 52 5.87 -8.29 5.28
N GLY A 53 5.83 -9.57 4.92
CA GLY A 53 4.58 -10.29 4.66
C GLY A 53 3.94 -9.99 3.29
N ALA A 54 4.73 -9.49 2.33
CA ALA A 54 4.29 -9.42 0.94
C ALA A 54 3.94 -10.83 0.41
N GLY A 55 2.85 -10.94 -0.33
CA GLY A 55 2.33 -12.22 -0.83
C GLY A 55 1.56 -13.05 0.20
N VAL A 56 1.31 -12.54 1.42
CA VAL A 56 0.50 -13.23 2.43
C VAL A 56 -0.96 -12.76 2.36
N PRO A 57 -1.96 -13.65 2.20
CA PRO A 57 -3.38 -13.30 2.07
C PRO A 57 -3.95 -12.46 3.21
N SER A 58 -3.44 -12.66 4.44
CA SER A 58 -3.82 -11.87 5.62
C SER A 58 -3.20 -10.47 5.67
N GLY A 59 -2.34 -10.12 4.71
CA GLY A 59 -1.53 -8.92 4.70
C GLY A 59 -0.22 -9.10 5.45
N GLY A 60 0.39 -7.97 5.82
CA GLY A 60 1.75 -7.90 6.34
C GLY A 60 1.97 -6.67 7.19
N GLU A 61 3.17 -6.09 7.16
CA GLU A 61 3.49 -4.88 7.89
C GLU A 61 4.55 -4.04 7.17
N VAL A 62 4.49 -2.72 7.39
CA VAL A 62 5.55 -1.77 7.05
C VAL A 62 6.43 -1.59 8.28
N VAL A 63 7.73 -1.78 8.14
CA VAL A 63 8.72 -1.52 9.18
C VAL A 63 9.55 -0.31 8.79
N PHE A 64 9.39 0.79 9.52
CA PHE A 64 10.18 2.00 9.30
C PHE A 64 11.59 1.86 9.85
N LYS A 65 12.59 2.34 9.10
CA LYS A 65 13.98 2.39 9.58
C LYS A 65 14.18 3.43 10.68
N THR A 66 13.42 4.53 10.60
CA THR A 66 13.39 5.59 11.61
C THR A 66 11.95 5.79 12.07
N ALA A 67 11.73 5.76 13.39
CA ALA A 67 10.40 5.96 13.96
C ALA A 67 9.84 7.34 13.52
N PRO A 68 8.65 7.39 12.90
CA PRO A 68 8.03 8.65 12.55
C PRO A 68 7.71 9.46 13.81
N SER A 69 7.82 10.78 13.74
CA SER A 69 7.57 11.69 14.87
C SER A 69 6.16 11.52 15.43
N ALA A 70 5.98 11.84 16.72
CA ALA A 70 4.67 11.79 17.35
C ALA A 70 3.68 12.72 16.61
N ASN A 71 2.45 12.24 16.42
CA ASN A 71 1.39 12.87 15.63
C ASN A 71 1.62 12.92 14.11
N THR A 72 2.65 12.26 13.57
CA THR A 72 2.79 12.09 12.13
C THR A 72 1.73 11.13 11.60
N LYS A 73 0.99 11.57 10.58
CA LYS A 73 0.02 10.74 9.87
C LYS A 73 0.74 9.85 8.86
N ILE A 74 0.62 8.55 9.01
CA ILE A 74 1.15 7.57 8.06
C ILE A 74 -0.01 7.08 7.20
N THR A 75 0.14 7.16 5.89
CA THR A 75 -0.82 6.64 4.92
C THR A 75 -0.16 5.55 4.10
N ILE A 76 -0.67 4.34 4.20
CA ILE A 76 -0.24 3.19 3.42
C ILE A 76 -1.33 2.93 2.39
N LYS A 77 -0.99 2.85 1.11
CA LYS A 77 -1.96 2.55 0.05
C LYS A 77 -1.34 1.64 -1.00
N ARG A 78 -2.18 0.87 -1.69
CA ARG A 78 -1.74 0.15 -2.89
C ARG A 78 -1.37 1.17 -3.99
N ASN A 79 -0.18 1.01 -4.55
CA ASN A 79 0.34 1.69 -5.71
C ASN A 79 0.47 0.70 -6.87
N VAL A 80 -0.64 0.03 -7.19
CA VAL A 80 -0.71 -0.77 -8.41
C VAL A 80 -0.84 0.19 -9.60
N PRO A 81 0.05 0.14 -10.60
CA PRO A 81 -0.20 0.83 -11.85
C PRO A 81 -1.52 0.30 -12.40
N LEU A 82 -2.44 1.19 -12.76
CA LEU A 82 -3.67 0.86 -13.46
C LEU A 82 -3.29 0.38 -14.88
N THR A 83 -2.81 -0.86 -15.01
CA THR A 83 -2.63 -1.49 -16.31
C THR A 83 -4.00 -1.92 -16.80
N GLN A 84 -4.70 -0.99 -17.46
CA GLN A 84 -5.90 -1.31 -18.22
C GLN A 84 -5.48 -2.16 -19.44
N LEU A 85 -5.53 -3.48 -19.31
CA LEU A 85 -5.46 -4.40 -20.45
C LEU A 85 -6.89 -4.73 -20.90
N THR A 86 -7.61 -3.73 -21.42
CA THR A 86 -8.81 -3.99 -22.22
C THR A 86 -8.91 -2.96 -23.33
N THR A 87 -8.11 -3.15 -24.38
CA THR A 87 -8.66 -2.88 -25.72
C THR A 87 -9.49 -4.11 -26.07
N PHE A 88 -10.77 -4.09 -25.71
CA PHE A 88 -11.74 -5.04 -26.23
C PHE A 88 -12.10 -4.54 -27.64
N ILE A 89 -11.56 -5.19 -28.68
CA ILE A 89 -12.03 -4.97 -30.04
C ILE A 89 -13.31 -5.80 -30.18
N GLU A 90 -14.44 -5.15 -29.94
CA GLU A 90 -15.77 -5.74 -30.12
C GLU A 90 -15.99 -5.98 -31.62
N GLY A 91 -15.70 -7.19 -32.12
CA GLY A 91 -15.97 -7.52 -33.53
C GLY A 91 -15.25 -8.74 -34.14
N GLU A 92 -14.25 -9.34 -33.49
CA GLU A 92 -13.57 -10.51 -34.08
C GLU A 92 -14.39 -11.79 -33.84
N ASN A 93 -14.76 -12.45 -34.94
CA ASN A 93 -15.45 -13.74 -34.95
C ASN A 93 -14.55 -14.80 -34.31
N PHE A 94 -14.98 -15.35 -33.16
CA PHE A 94 -14.34 -16.53 -32.57
C PHE A 94 -14.37 -17.69 -33.59
N PRO A 95 -13.24 -18.32 -33.93
CA PRO A 95 -13.24 -19.60 -34.64
C PRO A 95 -13.75 -20.74 -33.76
#